data_AF-A0A1D2RC20-F1
#
_entry.id   AF-A0A1D2RC20-F1
#
_cell.length_a   1.000
_cell.length_b   1.000
_cell.length_c   1.000
_cell.angle_alpha   90.00
_cell.angle_beta   90.00
_cell.angle_gamma   90.00
#
_symmetry.space_group_name_H-M   'P 1'
#
loop_
_entity.id
_entity.type
_entity.pdbx_description
1 polymer ?
#
loop_
_entity_poly.entity_id
_entity_poly.type
_entity_poly.pdbx_seq_one_letter_code
_entity_poly.pdbx_strand_id
1 'polypeptide(L)'
;MFHNDIRHTGQSPYDTSGNQGELIWSFATGGWVESSPAIGPDGTIFIGSADNKLYAINPDGTEKWSFATDYYVYSSPAIGSDGMIYVGSYDHKLYAINPDGTEKWSFTTGWEILSSPAIGSDSTIYVGSLDGNLYAINPDGTEKWSFATGGWVESSPAIGSDGTIYVGSLDGNLYAINPDGTEKWSFQTGSAIFFCSPTISSDGTVYIGIYDNKLYAVNPDGTKRWDFTTGDNVCSSPAIGSDGTIYVGSQDNKLWAINSDGTEKWSFTTGDRVDSSPAIGFDGTIYVGSVDNKLYAINSDGTEKWSFTTGGNVDSSPAIGSDGTIYVGSF
;
A
#
# COMPACT_ATOMS: atom_id res chain seq x y z
N MET A 1 -7.01 5.05 -0.68
CA MET A 1 -5.54 5.20 -0.51
C MET A 1 -4.93 3.83 -0.35
N PHE A 2 -3.61 3.71 -0.53
CA PHE A 2 -2.88 2.47 -0.28
C PHE A 2 -3.22 1.90 1.10
N HIS A 3 -3.53 0.61 1.16
CA HIS A 3 -3.74 -0.15 2.40
C HIS A 3 -4.78 0.43 3.39
N ASN A 4 -5.83 1.03 2.82
CA ASN A 4 -7.06 1.55 3.43
C ASN A 4 -6.93 2.79 4.34
N ASP A 5 -5.91 2.90 5.19
CA ASP A 5 -5.76 4.02 6.12
C ASP A 5 -4.33 4.56 6.20
N ILE A 6 -4.16 5.73 6.82
CA ILE A 6 -2.86 6.42 6.91
C ILE A 6 -1.80 5.65 7.70
N ARG A 7 -2.17 4.64 8.48
CA ARG A 7 -1.25 3.75 9.21
C ARG A 7 -0.98 2.46 8.45
N HIS A 8 -1.57 2.29 7.27
CA HIS A 8 -1.50 1.10 6.42
C HIS A 8 -1.95 -0.19 7.13
N THR A 9 -2.98 -0.15 7.97
CA THR A 9 -3.37 -1.36 8.73
C THR A 9 -3.91 -2.50 7.85
N GLY A 10 -4.34 -2.19 6.63
CA GLY A 10 -5.02 -3.13 5.74
C GLY A 10 -6.43 -3.54 6.20
N GLN A 11 -6.94 -2.98 7.32
CA GLN A 11 -8.29 -3.26 7.80
C GLN A 11 -9.33 -2.45 7.04
N SER A 12 -10.31 -3.13 6.47
CA SER A 12 -11.52 -2.51 5.93
C SER A 12 -12.64 -2.49 6.98
N PRO A 13 -13.43 -1.40 7.06
CA PRO A 13 -14.61 -1.36 7.90
C PRO A 13 -15.80 -2.14 7.32
N TYR A 14 -15.65 -2.72 6.12
CA TYR A 14 -16.74 -3.33 5.39
C TYR A 14 -16.78 -4.86 5.57
N ASP A 15 -17.99 -5.37 5.77
CA ASP A 15 -18.25 -6.79 5.91
C ASP A 15 -18.18 -7.49 4.54
N THR A 16 -17.42 -8.59 4.48
CA THR A 16 -17.24 -9.40 3.28
C THR A 16 -17.68 -10.85 3.50
N SER A 17 -18.45 -11.12 4.57
CA SER A 17 -18.92 -12.46 4.94
C SER A 17 -19.73 -13.13 3.84
N GLY A 18 -20.52 -12.35 3.09
CA GLY A 18 -21.31 -12.80 1.94
C GLY A 18 -20.54 -12.93 0.62
N ASN A 19 -19.26 -12.55 0.57
CA ASN A 19 -18.48 -12.60 -0.66
C ASN A 19 -18.05 -14.05 -1.00
N GLN A 20 -18.43 -14.51 -2.19
CA GLN A 20 -18.21 -15.90 -2.67
C GLN A 20 -17.11 -16.01 -3.74
N GLY A 21 -16.36 -14.94 -4.03
CA GLY A 21 -15.30 -14.95 -5.04
C GLY A 21 -15.80 -14.97 -6.48
N GLU A 22 -17.01 -14.48 -6.74
CA GLU A 22 -17.59 -14.39 -8.09
C GLU A 22 -17.19 -13.08 -8.78
N LEU A 23 -16.82 -13.17 -10.07
CA LEU A 23 -16.52 -12.01 -10.88
C LEU A 23 -17.79 -11.21 -11.19
N ILE A 24 -17.81 -9.93 -10.80
CA ILE A 24 -18.90 -9.01 -11.12
C ILE A 24 -18.66 -8.36 -12.50
N TRP A 25 -17.48 -7.76 -12.68
CA TRP A 25 -17.04 -7.13 -13.92
C TRP A 25 -15.52 -7.11 -14.01
N SER A 26 -14.98 -6.87 -15.20
CA SER A 26 -13.56 -6.58 -15.42
C SER A 26 -13.40 -5.34 -16.30
N PHE A 27 -12.33 -4.58 -16.07
CA PHE A 27 -11.96 -3.39 -16.83
C PHE A 27 -10.57 -3.60 -17.43
N ALA A 28 -10.44 -3.41 -18.75
CA ALA A 28 -9.17 -3.58 -19.45
C ALA A 28 -8.45 -2.24 -19.60
N THR A 29 -7.31 -2.10 -18.93
CA THR A 29 -6.33 -1.03 -19.17
C THR A 29 -5.48 -1.35 -20.41
N GLY A 30 -4.72 -0.36 -20.90
CA GLY A 30 -3.79 -0.54 -22.02
C GLY A 30 -2.44 -1.15 -21.62
N GLY A 31 -2.16 -1.31 -20.32
CA GLY A 31 -0.91 -1.83 -19.77
C GLY A 31 -1.11 -2.50 -18.41
N TRP A 32 -0.02 -3.04 -17.84
CA TRP A 32 -0.01 -3.70 -16.53
C TRP A 32 -0.58 -2.81 -15.41
N VAL A 33 -1.12 -3.43 -14.36
CA VAL A 33 -1.66 -2.75 -13.18
C VAL A 33 -0.98 -3.28 -11.92
N GLU A 34 0.06 -2.57 -11.48
CA GLU A 34 0.72 -2.78 -10.19
C GLU A 34 0.09 -1.92 -9.08
N SER A 35 -0.53 -0.79 -9.47
CA SER A 35 -1.25 0.13 -8.59
C SER A 35 -2.34 -0.61 -7.80
N SER A 36 -2.49 -0.29 -6.52
CA SER A 36 -3.60 -0.81 -5.71
C SER A 36 -4.83 0.08 -5.87
N PRO A 37 -6.05 -0.47 -6.02
CA PRO A 37 -7.24 0.35 -6.21
C PRO A 37 -7.53 1.25 -5.01
N ALA A 38 -7.99 2.47 -5.27
CA ALA A 38 -8.55 3.35 -4.25
C ALA A 38 -10.02 3.60 -4.54
N ILE A 39 -10.87 3.48 -3.52
CA ILE A 39 -12.32 3.59 -3.68
C ILE A 39 -12.79 4.91 -3.06
N GLY A 40 -13.42 5.76 -3.86
CA GLY A 40 -14.03 7.00 -3.41
C GLY A 40 -15.34 6.77 -2.64
N PRO A 41 -15.82 7.76 -1.87
CA PRO A 41 -17.07 7.64 -1.10
C PRO A 41 -18.32 7.40 -1.97
N ASP A 42 -18.27 7.76 -3.25
CA ASP A 42 -19.34 7.51 -4.24
C ASP A 42 -19.22 6.14 -4.93
N GLY A 43 -18.24 5.33 -4.52
CA GLY A 43 -17.93 4.03 -5.12
C GLY A 43 -17.05 4.11 -6.36
N THR A 44 -16.62 5.30 -6.80
CA THR A 44 -15.66 5.41 -7.93
C THR A 44 -14.36 4.72 -7.58
N ILE A 45 -13.86 3.87 -8.47
CA ILE A 45 -12.59 3.16 -8.30
C ILE A 45 -11.51 3.90 -9.09
N PHE A 46 -10.39 4.22 -8.43
CA PHE A 46 -9.23 4.85 -9.02
C PHE A 46 -8.07 3.86 -9.10
N ILE A 47 -7.43 3.76 -10.27
CA ILE A 47 -6.35 2.80 -10.50
C ILE A 47 -5.32 3.36 -11.48
N GLY A 48 -4.04 3.28 -11.13
CA GLY A 48 -2.92 3.61 -12.02
C GLY A 48 -2.57 2.45 -12.95
N SER A 49 -2.09 2.76 -14.15
CA SER A 49 -1.64 1.76 -15.12
C SER A 49 -0.36 2.18 -15.85
N ALA A 50 0.34 1.18 -16.36
CA ALA A 50 1.54 1.30 -17.17
C ALA A 50 1.31 1.81 -18.59
N ASP A 51 0.06 2.06 -18.99
CA ASP A 51 -0.27 2.78 -20.22
C ASP A 51 -0.23 4.31 -20.06
N ASN A 52 0.45 4.77 -19.02
CA ASN A 52 0.63 6.17 -18.64
C ASN A 52 -0.70 6.85 -18.27
N LYS A 53 -1.57 6.15 -17.56
CA LYS A 53 -2.86 6.71 -17.13
C LYS A 53 -3.23 6.38 -15.70
N LEU A 54 -3.93 7.32 -15.09
CA LEU A 54 -4.85 7.08 -13.99
C LEU A 54 -6.26 6.91 -14.57
N TYR A 55 -6.94 5.83 -14.19
CA TYR A 55 -8.34 5.60 -14.53
C TYR A 55 -9.25 5.90 -13.34
N ALA A 56 -10.40 6.51 -13.61
CA ALA A 56 -11.56 6.49 -12.72
C ALA A 56 -12.64 5.62 -13.36
N ILE A 57 -13.14 4.64 -12.60
CA ILE A 57 -14.06 3.60 -13.05
C ILE A 57 -15.32 3.68 -12.20
N ASN A 58 -16.48 3.63 -12.84
CA ASN A 58 -17.77 3.60 -12.16
C ASN A 58 -17.95 2.26 -11.42
N PRO A 59 -18.81 2.19 -10.38
CA PRO A 59 -19.11 0.93 -9.68
C PRO A 59 -19.60 -0.21 -10.58
N ASP A 60 -20.15 0.10 -11.75
CA ASP A 60 -20.61 -0.87 -12.75
C ASP A 60 -19.50 -1.37 -13.71
N GLY A 61 -18.26 -0.93 -13.52
CA GLY A 61 -17.10 -1.33 -14.31
C GLY A 61 -16.87 -0.50 -15.58
N THR A 62 -17.68 0.53 -15.84
CA THR A 62 -17.47 1.42 -17.00
C THR A 62 -16.48 2.55 -16.70
N GLU A 63 -15.73 3.00 -17.71
CA GLU A 63 -14.84 4.16 -17.55
C GLU A 63 -15.66 5.42 -17.22
N LYS A 64 -15.30 6.10 -16.12
CA LYS A 64 -15.84 7.42 -15.76
C LYS A 64 -15.02 8.52 -16.43
N TRP A 65 -13.70 8.45 -16.31
CA TRP A 65 -12.73 9.28 -17.02
C TRP A 65 -11.34 8.66 -16.90
N SER A 66 -10.39 9.14 -17.71
CA SER A 66 -8.96 8.82 -17.55
C SER A 66 -8.11 10.09 -17.63
N PHE A 67 -7.01 10.10 -16.88
CA PHE A 67 -6.02 11.17 -16.84
C PHE A 67 -4.68 10.63 -17.35
N ALA A 68 -4.10 11.28 -18.36
CA ALA A 68 -2.85 10.84 -18.97
C ALA A 68 -1.64 11.51 -18.30
N THR A 69 -0.63 10.71 -17.98
CA THR A 69 0.69 11.11 -17.53
C THR A 69 1.71 10.93 -18.66
N ASP A 70 2.92 11.42 -18.49
CA ASP A 70 3.97 11.27 -19.51
C ASP A 70 4.67 9.90 -19.41
N TYR A 71 4.48 9.17 -18.31
CA TYR A 71 5.02 7.83 -18.08
C TYR A 71 4.19 7.02 -17.06
N TYR A 72 4.66 5.83 -16.65
CA TYR A 72 3.86 4.84 -15.89
C TYR A 72 3.27 5.37 -14.57
N VAL A 73 2.06 4.91 -14.24
CA VAL A 73 1.40 5.20 -12.96
C VAL A 73 1.32 3.92 -12.11
N TYR A 74 2.40 3.60 -11.39
CA TYR A 74 2.41 2.44 -10.47
C TYR A 74 1.99 2.81 -9.05
N SER A 75 2.09 4.09 -8.70
CA SER A 75 1.61 4.65 -7.44
C SER A 75 0.13 4.34 -7.23
N SER A 76 -0.26 3.98 -6.00
CA SER A 76 -1.68 3.79 -5.65
C SER A 76 -2.31 5.16 -5.33
N PRO A 77 -3.49 5.49 -5.89
CA PRO A 77 -4.08 6.81 -5.67
C PRO A 77 -4.49 7.03 -4.21
N ALA A 78 -4.29 8.25 -3.72
CA ALA A 78 -4.83 8.72 -2.44
C ALA A 78 -5.96 9.73 -2.68
N ILE A 79 -7.03 9.65 -1.89
CA ILE A 79 -8.21 10.50 -2.05
C ILE A 79 -8.32 11.37 -0.81
N GLY A 80 -8.25 12.69 -1.00
CA GLY A 80 -8.45 13.68 0.04
C GLY A 80 -9.90 13.73 0.52
N SER A 81 -10.13 14.29 1.71
CA SER A 81 -11.48 14.49 2.25
C SER A 81 -12.33 15.47 1.43
N ASP A 82 -11.69 16.29 0.62
CA ASP A 82 -12.29 17.20 -0.37
C ASP A 82 -12.56 16.52 -1.72
N GLY A 83 -12.22 15.23 -1.85
CA GLY A 83 -12.35 14.44 -3.08
C GLY A 83 -11.18 14.61 -4.07
N MET A 84 -10.16 15.41 -3.74
CA MET A 84 -8.95 15.52 -4.57
C MET A 84 -8.24 14.17 -4.67
N ILE A 85 -7.80 13.81 -5.87
CA ILE A 85 -7.04 12.59 -6.10
C ILE A 85 -5.56 12.93 -6.25
N TYR A 86 -4.70 12.26 -5.48
CA TYR A 86 -3.26 12.41 -5.52
C TYR A 86 -2.61 11.12 -6.01
N VAL A 87 -1.71 11.21 -6.99
CA VAL A 87 -1.03 10.04 -7.54
C VAL A 87 0.37 10.39 -8.04
N GLY A 88 1.34 9.53 -7.73
CA GLY A 88 2.70 9.62 -8.26
C GLY A 88 2.84 8.96 -9.63
N SER A 89 3.78 9.43 -10.43
CA SER A 89 4.08 8.90 -11.75
C SER A 89 5.59 8.77 -11.96
N TYR A 90 5.98 7.84 -12.83
CA TYR A 90 7.36 7.70 -13.27
C TYR A 90 7.83 8.85 -14.17
N ASP A 91 6.98 9.83 -14.49
CA ASP A 91 7.42 11.08 -15.14
C ASP A 91 7.97 12.12 -14.14
N HIS A 92 8.26 11.67 -12.91
CA HIS A 92 8.81 12.45 -11.80
C HIS A 92 7.81 13.44 -11.20
N LYS A 93 6.51 13.24 -11.41
CA LYS A 93 5.49 14.14 -10.87
C LYS A 93 4.54 13.46 -9.91
N LEU A 94 4.20 14.21 -8.86
CA LEU A 94 2.99 14.02 -8.08
C LEU A 94 1.91 14.90 -8.71
N TYR A 95 0.78 14.29 -9.06
CA TYR A 95 -0.37 14.99 -9.60
C TYR A 95 -1.46 15.16 -8.53
N ALA A 96 -2.09 16.33 -8.49
CA ALA A 96 -3.37 16.54 -7.83
C ALA A 96 -4.46 16.75 -8.88
N ILE A 97 -5.47 15.90 -8.86
CA ILE A 97 -6.50 15.78 -9.88
C ILE A 97 -7.87 16.02 -9.23
N ASN A 98 -8.65 16.92 -9.83
CA ASN A 98 -10.00 17.21 -9.39
C ASN A 98 -10.90 15.97 -9.57
N PRO A 99 -12.03 15.87 -8.83
CA PRO A 99 -12.98 14.76 -8.98
C PRO A 99 -13.52 14.55 -10.41
N ASP A 100 -13.48 15.59 -11.25
CA ASP A 100 -13.89 15.56 -12.66
C ASP A 100 -12.79 15.09 -13.62
N GLY A 101 -11.61 14.73 -13.12
CA GLY A 101 -10.48 14.23 -13.89
C GLY A 101 -9.54 15.31 -14.43
N THR A 102 -9.76 16.59 -14.11
CA THR A 102 -8.87 17.69 -14.55
C THR A 102 -7.69 17.89 -13.59
N GLU A 103 -6.50 18.21 -14.12
CA GLU A 103 -5.35 18.57 -13.28
C GLU A 103 -5.63 19.86 -12.51
N LYS A 104 -5.39 19.84 -11.20
CA LYS A 104 -5.38 21.04 -10.36
C LYS A 104 -3.98 21.62 -10.26
N TRP A 105 -3.00 20.78 -9.98
CA TRP A 105 -1.58 21.10 -9.95
C TRP A 105 -0.74 19.83 -10.08
N SER A 106 0.55 20.01 -10.36
CA SER A 106 1.57 18.95 -10.29
C SER A 106 2.81 19.47 -9.56
N PHE A 107 3.52 18.57 -8.88
CA PHE A 107 4.78 18.82 -8.18
C PHE A 107 5.86 17.91 -8.76
N THR A 108 7.02 18.46 -9.13
CA THR A 108 8.10 17.71 -9.80
C THR A 108 9.22 17.38 -8.82
N THR A 109 9.54 16.10 -8.71
CA THR A 109 10.68 15.55 -7.97
C THR A 109 11.90 15.41 -8.88
N GLY A 110 13.05 15.06 -8.31
CA GLY A 110 14.28 14.86 -9.08
C GLY A 110 14.27 13.61 -9.97
N TRP A 111 13.51 12.58 -9.57
CA TRP A 111 13.39 11.27 -10.21
C TRP A 111 11.96 10.72 -10.02
N GLU A 112 11.70 9.50 -10.47
CA GLU A 112 10.39 8.84 -10.51
C GLU A 112 9.70 8.75 -9.14
N ILE A 113 8.36 8.77 -9.16
CA ILE A 113 7.51 8.59 -7.98
C ILE A 113 6.77 7.26 -8.10
N LEU A 114 7.34 6.21 -7.50
CA LEU A 114 6.69 4.91 -7.29
C LEU A 114 5.78 4.92 -6.05
N SER A 115 6.21 5.66 -5.03
CA SER A 115 5.57 5.75 -3.72
C SER A 115 4.10 6.16 -3.82
N SER A 116 3.22 5.53 -3.04
CA SER A 116 1.82 5.94 -2.93
C SER A 116 1.70 7.11 -1.95
N PRO A 117 0.99 8.21 -2.29
CA PRO A 117 0.88 9.36 -1.40
C PRO A 117 0.12 9.02 -0.12
N ALA A 118 0.53 9.59 1.00
CA ALA A 118 -0.22 9.60 2.25
C ALA A 118 -0.66 11.03 2.59
N ILE A 119 -1.90 11.18 3.05
CA ILE A 119 -2.49 12.50 3.34
C ILE A 119 -2.63 12.66 4.85
N GLY A 120 -1.88 13.61 5.41
CA GLY A 120 -1.96 13.96 6.82
C GLY A 120 -3.30 14.59 7.20
N SER A 121 -3.60 14.64 8.49
CA SER A 121 -4.84 15.27 9.01
C SER A 121 -4.92 16.77 8.75
N ASP A 122 -3.77 17.43 8.53
CA ASP A 122 -3.66 18.83 8.11
C ASP A 122 -3.68 19.00 6.58
N SER A 123 -4.03 17.94 5.84
CA SER A 123 -4.01 17.86 4.38
C SER A 123 -2.62 17.97 3.73
N THR A 124 -1.53 17.88 4.51
CA THR A 124 -0.19 17.73 3.94
C THR A 124 -0.09 16.39 3.20
N ILE A 125 0.46 16.42 1.99
CA ILE A 125 0.68 15.23 1.18
C ILE A 125 2.13 14.78 1.35
N TYR A 126 2.34 13.53 1.74
CA TYR A 126 3.64 12.91 1.91
C TYR A 126 3.88 11.91 0.79
N VAL A 127 5.04 11.97 0.13
CA VAL A 127 5.38 11.04 -0.94
C VAL A 127 6.89 10.82 -1.06
N GLY A 128 7.30 9.58 -1.28
CA GLY A 128 8.69 9.20 -1.55
C GLY A 128 9.05 9.31 -3.03
N SER A 129 10.32 9.56 -3.33
CA SER A 129 10.87 9.65 -4.69
C SER A 129 12.13 8.81 -4.83
N LEU A 130 12.40 8.34 -6.06
CA LEU A 130 13.67 7.67 -6.39
C LEU A 130 14.88 8.63 -6.37
N ASP A 131 14.68 9.94 -6.18
CA ASP A 131 15.79 10.87 -5.94
C ASP A 131 16.36 10.77 -4.52
N GLY A 132 15.76 9.91 -3.71
CA GLY A 132 16.15 9.61 -2.35
C GLY A 132 15.54 10.52 -1.29
N ASN A 133 14.52 11.30 -1.65
CA ASN A 133 13.82 12.18 -0.71
C ASN A 133 12.40 11.69 -0.40
N LEU A 134 11.99 11.93 0.85
CA LEU A 134 10.59 12.07 1.24
C LEU A 134 10.20 13.55 1.12
N TYR A 135 9.10 13.83 0.43
CA TYR A 135 8.56 15.18 0.30
C TYR A 135 7.29 15.33 1.15
N ALA A 136 7.16 16.49 1.78
CA ALA A 136 5.90 16.99 2.32
C ALA A 136 5.44 18.18 1.48
N ILE A 137 4.21 18.13 0.99
CA ILE A 137 3.67 19.07 0.01
C ILE A 137 2.38 19.66 0.59
N ASN A 138 2.25 20.98 0.49
CA ASN A 138 1.06 21.70 0.91
C ASN A 138 -0.13 21.39 -0.01
N PRO A 139 -1.39 21.56 0.44
CA PRO A 139 -2.57 21.35 -0.40
C PRO A 139 -2.62 22.17 -1.71
N ASP A 140 -1.85 23.26 -1.78
CA ASP A 140 -1.72 24.12 -2.96
C ASP A 140 -0.62 23.67 -3.94
N GLY A 141 0.07 22.56 -3.66
CA GLY A 141 1.12 21.99 -4.49
C GLY A 141 2.52 22.54 -4.22
N THR A 142 2.68 23.46 -3.27
CA THR A 142 4.00 23.97 -2.88
C THR A 142 4.72 23.04 -1.92
N GLU A 143 6.05 22.95 -2.03
CA GLU A 143 6.85 22.19 -1.07
C GLU A 143 6.72 22.78 0.34
N LYS A 144 6.39 21.94 1.31
CA LYS A 144 6.40 22.28 2.74
C LYS A 144 7.79 22.03 3.34
N TRP A 145 8.35 20.86 3.06
CA TRP A 145 9.72 20.46 3.37
C TRP A 145 10.09 19.18 2.60
N SER A 146 11.37 18.87 2.54
CA SER A 146 11.88 17.57 2.09
C SER A 146 12.85 16.97 3.11
N PHE A 147 12.92 15.65 3.17
CA PHE A 147 13.86 14.89 3.99
C PHE A 147 14.68 13.95 3.10
N ALA A 148 15.99 14.17 3.07
CA ALA A 148 16.91 13.34 2.29
C ALA A 148 17.30 12.07 3.04
N THR A 149 17.05 10.92 2.42
CA THR A 149 17.59 9.62 2.86
C THR A 149 18.89 9.32 2.11
N GLY A 150 19.53 8.19 2.42
CA GLY A 150 20.74 7.74 1.74
C GLY A 150 20.52 6.92 0.46
N GLY A 151 19.27 6.58 0.12
CA GLY A 151 18.90 5.73 -1.01
C GLY A 151 17.50 6.06 -1.54
N TRP A 152 17.01 5.33 -2.54
CA TRP A 152 15.69 5.59 -3.11
C TRP A 152 14.56 5.40 -2.09
N VAL A 153 13.50 6.20 -2.21
CA VAL A 153 12.31 6.11 -1.35
C VAL A 153 11.13 5.60 -2.16
N GLU A 154 11.10 4.28 -2.37
CA GLU A 154 9.98 3.57 -3.02
C GLU A 154 8.81 3.33 -2.07
N SER A 155 9.11 3.18 -0.78
CA SER A 155 8.14 2.96 0.30
C SER A 155 7.05 4.05 0.28
N SER A 156 5.80 3.63 0.47
CA SER A 156 4.69 4.55 0.74
C SER A 156 4.77 5.01 2.20
N PRO A 157 4.61 6.32 2.51
CA PRO A 157 4.75 6.79 3.89
C PRO A 157 3.56 6.38 4.75
N ALA A 158 3.80 5.93 5.98
CA ALA A 158 2.74 5.73 6.99
C ALA A 158 2.79 6.83 8.04
N ILE A 159 1.64 7.25 8.56
CA ILE A 159 1.51 8.37 9.50
C ILE A 159 0.95 7.86 10.82
N GLY A 160 1.75 8.00 11.89
CA GLY A 160 1.35 7.67 13.24
C GLY A 160 0.29 8.62 13.79
N SER A 161 -0.40 8.22 14.87
CA SER A 161 -1.42 9.06 15.51
C SER A 161 -0.89 10.37 16.10
N ASP A 162 0.42 10.45 16.35
CA ASP A 162 1.12 11.66 16.81
C ASP A 162 1.63 12.53 15.64
N GLY A 163 1.34 12.14 14.39
CA GLY A 163 1.80 12.81 13.17
C GLY A 163 3.21 12.40 12.72
N THR A 164 3.89 11.48 13.41
CA THR A 164 5.19 10.97 12.95
C THR A 164 5.03 10.24 11.62
N ILE A 165 5.89 10.56 10.65
CA ILE A 165 5.90 9.95 9.33
C ILE A 165 6.95 8.85 9.31
N TYR A 166 6.58 7.67 8.87
CA TYR A 166 7.43 6.50 8.77
C TYR A 166 7.62 6.13 7.31
N VAL A 167 8.86 5.92 6.88
CA VAL A 167 9.18 5.56 5.50
C VAL A 167 10.44 4.71 5.43
N GLY A 168 10.44 3.70 4.56
CA GLY A 168 11.63 2.89 4.26
C GLY A 168 12.44 3.47 3.10
N SER A 169 13.75 3.25 3.13
CA SER A 169 14.67 3.62 2.04
C SER A 169 15.53 2.43 1.60
N LEU A 170 15.98 2.48 0.35
CA LEU A 170 16.91 1.49 -0.22
C LEU A 170 18.32 1.57 0.40
N ASP A 171 18.60 2.55 1.25
CA ASP A 171 19.79 2.53 2.11
C ASP A 171 19.70 1.52 3.28
N GLY A 172 18.54 0.87 3.42
CA GLY A 172 18.26 -0.13 4.44
C GLY A 172 17.77 0.44 5.77
N ASN A 173 17.42 1.72 5.84
CA ASN A 173 16.85 2.34 7.03
C ASN A 173 15.33 2.51 6.92
N LEU A 174 14.65 2.20 8.02
CA LEU A 174 13.33 2.74 8.34
C LEU A 174 13.54 4.07 9.09
N TYR A 175 13.00 5.15 8.54
CA TYR A 175 13.03 6.48 9.14
C TYR A 175 11.73 6.80 9.85
N ALA A 176 11.82 7.45 11.00
CA ALA A 176 10.73 8.18 11.63
C ALA A 176 11.05 9.67 11.57
N ILE A 177 10.16 10.46 10.97
CA ILE A 177 10.31 11.89 10.72
C ILE A 177 9.21 12.64 11.49
N ASN A 178 9.57 13.71 12.18
CA ASN A 178 8.63 14.60 12.84
C ASN A 178 7.77 15.37 11.80
N PRO A 179 6.57 15.87 12.18
CA PRO A 179 5.74 16.66 11.27
C PRO A 179 6.41 17.89 10.64
N ASP A 180 7.48 18.40 11.27
CA ASP A 180 8.28 19.54 10.82
C ASP A 180 9.41 19.17 9.84
N GLY A 181 9.55 17.87 9.49
CA GLY A 181 10.55 17.36 8.56
C GLY A 181 11.89 16.97 9.21
N THR A 182 12.03 17.10 10.53
CA THR A 182 13.26 16.68 11.24
C THR A 182 13.25 15.18 11.55
N GLU A 183 14.41 14.53 11.50
CA GLU A 183 14.55 13.12 11.90
C GLU A 183 14.20 12.96 13.39
N LYS A 184 13.28 12.03 13.69
CA LYS A 184 12.97 11.59 15.06
C LYS A 184 13.88 10.44 15.47
N TRP A 185 14.04 9.45 14.59
CA TRP A 185 14.99 8.35 14.70
C TRP A 185 15.10 7.60 13.36
N SER A 186 16.13 6.76 13.23
CA SER A 186 16.29 5.78 12.14
C SER A 186 16.61 4.40 12.71
N PHE A 187 16.13 3.36 12.03
CA PHE A 187 16.36 1.96 12.36
C PHE A 187 16.99 1.23 11.17
N GLN A 188 18.24 0.78 11.34
CA GLN A 188 18.96 0.01 10.31
C GLN A 188 18.46 -1.43 10.27
N THR A 189 17.94 -1.83 9.12
CA THR A 189 17.54 -3.21 8.82
C THR A 189 18.70 -4.00 8.20
N GLY A 190 18.52 -5.31 7.98
CA GLY A 190 19.58 -6.18 7.45
C GLY A 190 19.83 -6.05 5.95
N SER A 191 18.97 -5.35 5.19
CA SER A 191 19.08 -5.17 3.74
C SER A 191 18.34 -3.89 3.31
N ALA A 192 18.37 -3.56 2.03
CA ALA A 192 17.58 -2.48 1.46
C ALA A 192 16.07 -2.74 1.59
N ILE A 193 15.28 -1.66 1.76
CA ILE A 193 13.82 -1.74 1.84
C ILE A 193 13.21 -1.51 0.47
N PHE A 194 13.00 -2.59 -0.28
CA PHE A 194 12.41 -2.57 -1.62
C PHE A 194 10.91 -2.88 -1.57
N PHE A 195 10.11 -2.10 -2.30
CA PHE A 195 8.66 -2.29 -2.53
C PHE A 195 7.72 -2.33 -1.30
N CYS A 196 8.24 -2.56 -0.10
CA CYS A 196 7.48 -2.63 1.15
C CYS A 196 7.21 -1.24 1.72
N SER A 197 6.11 -1.12 2.45
CA SER A 197 5.78 0.08 3.22
C SER A 197 5.58 -0.26 4.71
N PRO A 198 5.89 0.66 5.63
CA PRO A 198 5.64 0.46 7.05
C PRO A 198 4.15 0.41 7.37
N THR A 199 3.80 -0.39 8.37
CA THR A 199 2.46 -0.47 8.96
C THR A 199 2.52 -0.19 10.45
N ILE A 200 1.58 0.60 10.98
CA ILE A 200 1.62 1.10 12.36
C ILE A 200 0.43 0.57 13.15
N SER A 201 0.71 -0.18 14.22
CA SER A 201 -0.32 -0.64 15.16
C SER A 201 -0.84 0.47 16.08
N SER A 202 -1.93 0.19 16.81
CA SER A 202 -2.50 1.13 17.78
C SER A 202 -1.59 1.47 18.95
N ASP A 203 -0.62 0.60 19.30
CA ASP A 203 0.36 0.87 20.35
C ASP A 203 1.60 1.64 19.83
N GLY A 204 1.62 1.94 18.53
CA GLY A 204 2.71 2.65 17.85
C GLY A 204 3.86 1.74 17.39
N THR A 205 3.77 0.41 17.56
CA THR A 205 4.73 -0.52 16.94
C THR A 205 4.64 -0.43 15.44
N VAL A 206 5.78 -0.29 14.79
CA VAL A 206 5.93 -0.23 13.34
C VAL A 206 6.41 -1.57 12.81
N TYR A 207 5.72 -2.11 11.81
CA TYR A 207 6.06 -3.35 11.14
C TYR A 207 6.55 -3.07 9.73
N ILE A 208 7.59 -3.77 9.29
CA ILE A 208 8.13 -3.63 7.94
C ILE A 208 8.78 -4.92 7.44
N GLY A 209 8.42 -5.34 6.22
CA GLY A 209 9.02 -6.46 5.50
C GLY A 209 10.31 -6.06 4.79
N ILE A 210 11.29 -6.95 4.72
CA ILE A 210 12.63 -6.70 4.21
C ILE A 210 13.13 -7.85 3.31
N TYR A 211 13.99 -7.51 2.35
CA TYR A 211 14.72 -8.43 1.45
C TYR A 211 15.81 -9.29 2.13
N ASP A 212 15.85 -9.32 3.46
CA ASP A 212 16.68 -10.25 4.24
C ASP A 212 15.85 -11.41 4.83
N ASN A 213 14.70 -11.66 4.22
CA ASN A 213 13.70 -12.68 4.57
C ASN A 213 12.98 -12.41 5.90
N LYS A 214 12.97 -11.17 6.39
CA LYS A 214 12.39 -10.85 7.69
C LYS A 214 11.25 -9.85 7.65
N LEU A 215 10.34 -10.04 8.59
CA LEU A 215 9.47 -9.00 9.11
C LEU A 215 10.11 -8.44 10.39
N TYR A 216 10.31 -7.12 10.44
CA TYR A 216 10.75 -6.42 11.65
C TYR A 216 9.56 -5.79 12.37
N ALA A 217 9.59 -5.84 13.71
CA ALA A 217 8.75 -5.02 14.57
C ALA A 217 9.65 -4.04 15.35
N VAL A 218 9.34 -2.75 15.25
CA VAL A 218 10.12 -1.65 15.82
C VAL A 218 9.24 -0.87 16.79
N ASN A 219 9.75 -0.60 17.99
CA ASN A 219 9.07 0.19 19.01
C ASN A 219 8.93 1.65 18.57
N PRO A 220 7.98 2.41 19.14
CA PRO A 220 7.82 3.85 18.84
C PRO A 220 9.07 4.71 19.05
N ASP A 221 10.03 4.24 19.87
CA ASP A 221 11.31 4.89 20.15
C ASP A 221 12.45 4.50 19.18
N GLY A 222 12.16 3.68 18.17
CA GLY A 222 13.12 3.23 17.16
C GLY A 222 13.91 1.98 17.55
N THR A 223 13.69 1.41 18.73
CA THR A 223 14.36 0.17 19.14
C THR A 223 13.69 -1.07 18.55
N LYS A 224 14.46 -2.09 18.17
CA LYS A 224 13.89 -3.38 17.71
C LYS A 224 13.07 -4.03 18.83
N ARG A 225 11.81 -4.36 18.54
CA ARG A 225 10.93 -5.14 19.41
C ARG A 225 11.15 -6.64 19.21
N TRP A 226 11.10 -7.10 17.96
CA TRP A 226 11.40 -8.47 17.53
C TRP A 226 11.60 -8.52 16.00
N ASP A 227 12.08 -9.64 15.47
CA ASP A 227 11.97 -9.98 14.04
C ASP A 227 11.42 -11.40 13.88
N PHE A 228 10.78 -11.64 12.73
CA PHE A 228 10.29 -12.94 12.31
C PHE A 228 10.93 -13.31 10.97
N THR A 229 11.52 -14.51 10.88
CA THR A 229 12.20 -14.99 9.66
C THR A 229 11.25 -15.88 8.85
N THR A 230 10.96 -15.45 7.63
CA THR A 230 10.25 -16.22 6.61
C THR A 230 11.23 -17.07 5.77
N GLY A 231 10.73 -17.85 4.82
CA GLY A 231 11.57 -18.69 3.96
C GLY A 231 12.32 -17.95 2.85
N ASP A 232 11.86 -16.75 2.47
CA ASP A 232 12.40 -15.92 1.37
C ASP A 232 11.99 -14.45 1.58
N ASN A 233 12.30 -13.54 0.66
CA ASN A 233 12.10 -12.10 0.81
C ASN A 233 10.66 -11.74 1.21
N VAL A 234 10.51 -10.72 2.06
CA VAL A 234 9.22 -10.12 2.37
C VAL A 234 9.10 -8.84 1.56
N CYS A 235 8.28 -8.86 0.49
CA CYS A 235 8.03 -7.71 -0.40
C CYS A 235 6.67 -7.05 -0.19
N SER A 236 5.83 -7.64 0.68
CA SER A 236 4.49 -7.16 0.98
C SER A 236 4.48 -6.25 2.22
N SER A 237 3.57 -5.26 2.22
CA SER A 237 3.31 -4.44 3.42
C SER A 237 2.42 -5.24 4.39
N PRO A 238 2.74 -5.31 5.69
CA PRO A 238 1.96 -6.11 6.64
C PRO A 238 0.57 -5.53 6.89
N ALA A 239 -0.44 -6.39 7.08
CA ALA A 239 -1.75 -6.01 7.59
C ALA A 239 -1.91 -6.44 9.06
N ILE A 240 -2.70 -5.71 9.84
CA ILE A 240 -2.91 -5.98 11.26
C ILE A 240 -4.38 -6.33 11.48
N GLY A 241 -4.69 -7.54 11.95
CA GLY A 241 -6.03 -7.97 12.34
C GLY A 241 -6.52 -7.27 13.61
N SER A 242 -7.85 -7.27 13.83
CA SER A 242 -8.45 -6.61 15.01
C SER A 242 -8.02 -7.24 16.34
N ASP A 243 -7.54 -8.49 16.30
CA ASP A 243 -6.98 -9.22 17.43
C ASP A 243 -5.47 -8.98 17.63
N GLY A 244 -4.85 -8.14 16.79
CA GLY A 244 -3.42 -7.85 16.80
C GLY A 244 -2.55 -8.87 16.05
N THR A 245 -3.15 -9.82 15.32
CA THR A 245 -2.41 -10.72 14.42
C THR A 245 -1.83 -9.93 13.26
N ILE A 246 -0.57 -10.17 12.93
CA ILE A 246 0.10 -9.56 11.78
C ILE A 246 0.05 -10.53 10.61
N TYR A 247 -0.43 -10.09 9.46
CA TYR A 247 -0.50 -10.85 8.22
C TYR A 247 0.49 -10.29 7.20
N VAL A 248 1.34 -11.13 6.63
CA VAL A 248 2.35 -10.69 5.67
C VAL A 248 2.64 -11.77 4.62
N GLY A 249 2.68 -11.38 3.35
CA GLY A 249 3.10 -12.22 2.23
C GLY A 249 4.62 -12.28 2.08
N SER A 250 5.14 -13.43 1.67
CA SER A 250 6.55 -13.67 1.39
C SER A 250 6.74 -14.36 0.04
N GLN A 251 7.94 -14.21 -0.52
CA GLN A 251 8.36 -14.90 -1.73
C GLN A 251 8.61 -16.40 -1.54
N ASP A 252 8.44 -16.93 -0.32
CA ASP A 252 8.43 -18.36 -0.04
C ASP A 252 7.08 -19.06 -0.35
N ASN A 253 6.23 -18.38 -1.13
CA ASN A 253 4.88 -18.78 -1.52
C ASN A 253 3.91 -18.88 -0.35
N LYS A 254 4.09 -18.05 0.69
CA LYS A 254 3.20 -18.07 1.85
C LYS A 254 2.67 -16.70 2.24
N LEU A 255 1.43 -16.74 2.72
CA LEU A 255 0.92 -15.76 3.67
C LEU A 255 1.21 -16.27 5.10
N TRP A 256 1.89 -15.45 5.89
CA TRP A 256 2.18 -15.71 7.28
C TRP A 256 1.22 -14.96 8.19
N ALA A 257 0.71 -15.63 9.23
CA ALA A 257 0.03 -15.00 10.36
C ALA A 257 0.91 -15.11 11.60
N ILE A 258 1.21 -13.97 12.22
CA ILE A 258 2.19 -13.83 13.29
C ILE A 258 1.51 -13.17 14.50
N ASN A 259 1.75 -13.70 15.69
CA ASN A 259 1.26 -13.13 16.94
C ASN A 259 1.95 -11.79 17.23
N SER A 260 1.35 -10.94 18.06
CA SER A 260 1.93 -9.64 18.44
C SER A 260 3.27 -9.72 19.19
N ASP A 261 3.63 -10.90 19.71
CA ASP A 261 4.92 -11.21 20.32
C ASP A 261 5.98 -11.71 19.34
N GLY A 262 5.65 -11.82 18.05
CA GLY A 262 6.56 -12.26 16.99
C GLY A 262 6.60 -13.77 16.78
N THR A 263 5.76 -14.55 17.45
CA THR A 263 5.67 -16.01 17.23
C THR A 263 4.72 -16.36 16.07
N GLU A 264 5.00 -17.43 15.34
CA GLU A 264 4.10 -17.93 14.29
C GLU A 264 2.74 -18.32 14.89
N LYS A 265 1.65 -17.85 14.26
CA LYS A 265 0.28 -18.29 14.55
C LYS A 265 -0.14 -19.39 13.57
N TRP A 266 0.04 -19.15 12.27
CA TRP A 266 -0.15 -20.11 11.19
C TRP A 266 0.47 -19.59 9.89
N SER A 267 0.57 -20.44 8.86
CA SER A 267 0.88 -20.02 7.49
C SER A 267 -0.05 -20.68 6.48
N PHE A 268 -0.32 -19.99 5.36
CA PHE A 268 -1.10 -20.46 4.23
C PHE A 268 -0.22 -20.46 2.97
N THR A 269 -0.18 -21.57 2.24
CA THR A 269 0.68 -21.73 1.06
C THR A 269 -0.11 -21.48 -0.23
N THR A 270 0.37 -20.52 -1.04
CA THR A 270 -0.12 -20.21 -2.40
C THR A 270 0.67 -21.01 -3.45
N GLY A 271 0.30 -20.90 -4.72
CA GLY A 271 0.99 -21.58 -5.83
C GLY A 271 2.35 -20.97 -6.20
N ASP A 272 2.54 -19.68 -5.93
CA ASP A 272 3.77 -18.91 -6.18
C ASP A 272 3.85 -17.75 -5.15
N ARG A 273 4.80 -16.85 -5.33
CA ARG A 273 5.11 -15.72 -4.44
C ARG A 273 3.89 -14.90 -4.04
N VAL A 274 3.95 -14.33 -2.84
CA VAL A 274 2.94 -13.42 -2.30
C VAL A 274 3.57 -12.04 -2.13
N ASP A 275 3.62 -11.29 -3.22
CA ASP A 275 4.14 -9.91 -3.24
C ASP A 275 3.04 -8.87 -2.93
N SER A 276 1.76 -9.25 -3.06
CA SER A 276 0.59 -8.43 -2.71
C SER A 276 0.49 -8.18 -1.19
N SER A 277 0.13 -6.95 -0.82
CA SER A 277 -0.14 -6.61 0.59
C SER A 277 -1.55 -7.07 0.99
N PRO A 278 -1.73 -7.84 2.10
CA PRO A 278 -3.04 -8.38 2.46
C PRO A 278 -4.05 -7.30 2.84
N ALA A 279 -5.34 -7.51 2.54
CA ALA A 279 -6.45 -6.71 3.06
C ALA A 279 -7.36 -7.56 3.96
N ILE A 280 -7.98 -6.96 4.98
CA ILE A 280 -8.77 -7.68 5.98
C ILE A 280 -10.19 -7.10 5.99
N GLY A 281 -11.19 -7.94 5.72
CA GLY A 281 -12.60 -7.58 5.86
C GLY A 281 -13.00 -7.40 7.33
N PHE A 282 -14.10 -6.70 7.60
CA PHE A 282 -14.61 -6.51 8.97
C PHE A 282 -14.97 -7.84 9.65
N ASP A 283 -15.31 -8.86 8.87
CA ASP A 283 -15.58 -10.22 9.33
C ASP A 283 -14.31 -11.03 9.67
N GLY A 284 -13.12 -10.46 9.46
CA GLY A 284 -11.83 -11.10 9.65
C GLY A 284 -11.36 -11.96 8.48
N THR A 285 -12.05 -11.95 7.33
CA THR A 285 -11.55 -12.61 6.11
C THR A 285 -10.33 -11.86 5.57
N ILE A 286 -9.25 -12.58 5.30
CA ILE A 286 -8.02 -12.04 4.71
C ILE A 286 -8.03 -12.24 3.20
N TYR A 287 -7.74 -11.18 2.44
CA TYR A 287 -7.64 -11.16 0.99
C TYR A 287 -6.20 -10.90 0.57
N VAL A 288 -5.64 -11.71 -0.31
CA VAL A 288 -4.27 -11.52 -0.79
C VAL A 288 -4.10 -12.05 -2.21
N GLY A 289 -3.37 -11.31 -3.04
CA GLY A 289 -2.97 -11.74 -4.38
C GLY A 289 -1.70 -12.57 -4.39
N SER A 290 -1.53 -13.40 -5.41
CA SER A 290 -0.30 -14.15 -5.65
C SER A 290 0.10 -14.10 -7.13
N VAL A 291 1.40 -14.29 -7.37
CA VAL A 291 2.03 -14.44 -8.68
C VAL A 291 1.53 -15.69 -9.42
N ASP A 292 0.81 -16.60 -8.75
CA ASP A 292 0.15 -17.76 -9.38
C ASP A 292 -1.14 -17.42 -10.14
N ASN A 293 -1.39 -16.12 -10.35
CA ASN A 293 -2.57 -15.52 -10.98
C ASN A 293 -3.85 -15.57 -10.16
N LYS A 294 -3.79 -15.81 -8.84
CA LYS A 294 -4.98 -15.90 -8.00
C LYS A 294 -5.09 -14.79 -6.98
N LEU A 295 -6.34 -14.41 -6.73
CA LEU A 295 -6.78 -13.78 -5.51
C LEU A 295 -7.28 -14.87 -4.54
N TYR A 296 -6.76 -14.86 -3.32
CA TYR A 296 -7.16 -15.76 -2.26
C TYR A 296 -8.02 -15.03 -1.23
N ALA A 297 -9.07 -15.70 -0.74
CA ALA A 297 -9.77 -15.34 0.49
C ALA A 297 -9.52 -16.42 1.53
N ILE A 298 -9.05 -16.03 2.71
CA ILE A 298 -8.55 -16.92 3.76
C ILE A 298 -9.28 -16.57 5.07
N ASN A 299 -9.77 -17.58 5.78
CA ASN A 299 -10.40 -17.40 7.08
C ASN A 299 -9.37 -17.00 8.13
N SER A 300 -9.81 -16.40 9.25
CA SER A 300 -8.93 -15.99 10.35
C SER A 300 -8.12 -17.13 10.98
N ASP A 301 -8.55 -18.39 10.80
CA ASP A 301 -7.87 -19.60 11.24
C ASP A 301 -6.84 -20.16 10.24
N GLY A 302 -6.65 -19.49 9.10
CA GLY A 302 -5.69 -19.86 8.06
C GLY A 302 -6.23 -20.84 7.01
N THR A 303 -7.51 -21.23 7.06
CA THR A 303 -8.12 -22.08 6.04
C THR A 303 -8.58 -21.28 4.82
N GLU A 304 -8.45 -21.84 3.61
CA GLU A 304 -8.98 -21.22 2.40
C GLU A 304 -10.51 -21.10 2.47
N LYS A 305 -11.03 -19.90 2.26
CA LYS A 305 -12.47 -19.64 2.08
C LYS A 305 -12.85 -19.85 0.61
N TRP A 306 -12.08 -19.27 -0.29
CA TRP A 306 -12.14 -19.47 -1.74
C TRP A 306 -10.89 -18.89 -2.42
N SER A 307 -10.69 -19.23 -3.70
CA SER A 307 -9.73 -18.55 -4.58
C SER A 307 -10.34 -18.27 -5.94
N PHE A 308 -9.89 -17.19 -6.58
CA PHE A 308 -10.34 -16.76 -7.91
C PHE A 308 -9.13 -16.58 -8.82
N THR A 309 -9.15 -17.20 -10.01
CA THR A 309 -8.08 -17.07 -11.01
C THR A 309 -8.35 -15.85 -11.90
N THR A 310 -7.44 -14.89 -11.86
CA THR A 310 -7.46 -13.70 -12.71
C THR A 310 -6.76 -13.96 -14.06
N GLY A 311 -6.62 -12.92 -14.89
CA GLY A 311 -5.95 -13.03 -16.18
C GLY A 311 -4.42 -13.02 -16.12
N GLY A 312 -3.83 -12.73 -14.96
CA GLY A 312 -2.39 -12.53 -14.79
C GLY A 312 -1.99 -12.46 -13.32
N ASN A 313 -0.76 -12.07 -13.02
CA ASN A 313 -0.24 -11.94 -11.66
C ASN A 313 -1.08 -10.93 -10.86
N VAL A 314 -1.25 -11.18 -9.56
CA VAL A 314 -1.95 -10.26 -8.66
C VAL A 314 -0.97 -9.70 -7.63
N ASP A 315 -0.20 -8.68 -8.03
CA ASP A 315 0.76 -8.01 -7.14
C ASP A 315 0.13 -6.77 -6.47
N SER A 316 -0.95 -6.23 -7.05
CA SER A 316 -1.71 -5.14 -6.43
C SER A 316 -2.33 -5.60 -5.10
N SER A 317 -2.46 -4.67 -4.16
CA SER A 317 -3.11 -4.95 -2.87
C SER A 317 -4.63 -4.87 -3.04
N PRO A 318 -5.41 -5.84 -2.54
CA PRO A 318 -6.86 -5.79 -2.67
C PRO A 318 -7.47 -4.59 -1.95
N ALA A 319 -8.48 -3.98 -2.56
CA ALA A 319 -9.32 -2.96 -1.93
C ALA A 319 -10.73 -3.49 -1.73
N ILE A 320 -11.34 -3.15 -0.60
CA ILE A 320 -12.67 -3.66 -0.21
C ILE A 320 -13.68 -2.53 -0.30
N GLY A 321 -14.72 -2.71 -1.13
CA GLY A 321 -15.83 -1.77 -1.30
C GLY A 321 -16.87 -1.88 -0.17
N SER A 322 -17.70 -0.85 -0.04
CA SER A 322 -18.76 -0.78 0.99
C SER A 322 -19.85 -1.84 0.86
N ASP A 323 -19.95 -2.44 -0.33
CA ASP A 323 -20.84 -3.54 -0.68
C ASP A 323 -20.21 -4.93 -0.47
N GLY A 324 -18.97 -4.98 0.01
CA GLY A 324 -18.20 -6.22 0.18
C GLY A 324 -17.54 -6.72 -1.11
N THR A 325 -17.57 -5.94 -2.20
CA THR A 325 -16.84 -6.24 -3.44
C THR A 325 -15.34 -6.07 -3.22
N ILE A 326 -14.54 -6.99 -3.76
CA ILE A 326 -13.07 -6.93 -3.71
C ILE A 326 -12.55 -6.49 -5.06
N TYR A 327 -11.76 -5.42 -5.09
CA TYR A 327 -11.13 -4.88 -6.29
C TYR A 327 -9.63 -5.17 -6.25
N VAL A 328 -9.10 -5.69 -7.36
CA VAL A 328 -7.67 -5.97 -7.56
C VAL A 328 -7.28 -5.61 -8.99
N GLY A 329 -6.07 -5.11 -9.17
CA GLY A 329 -5.37 -5.10 -10.45
C GLY A 329 -4.64 -6.42 -10.70
N SER A 330 -4.59 -6.84 -11.95
CA SER A 330 -3.82 -8.02 -12.41
C SER A 330 -3.09 -7.71 -13.70
N PHE A 331 -1.97 -8.39 -13.99
CA PHE A 331 -1.24 -8.20 -15.25
C PHE A 331 -0.50 -9.43 -15.78
#